data_AF-A0A978S5X6-F1
#
_entry.id   AF-A0A978S5X6-F1
#
_cell.length_a   1.000
_cell.length_b   1.000
_cell.length_c   1.000
_cell.angle_alpha   90.00
_cell.angle_beta   90.00
_cell.angle_gamma   90.00
#
_symmetry.space_group_name_H-M   'P 1'
#
loop_
_entity.id
_entity.type
_entity.pdbx_description
1 polymer ?
#
loop_
_entity_poly.entity_id
_entity_poly.type
_entity_poly.pdbx_seq_one_letter_code
_entity_poly.pdbx_strand_id
1 'polypeptide(L)'
;MNNYIIEFGAVFSPHLAQLPSSLLGLFPSYLAVFVVVLAVLTAMAMLMRLAVYQYLQSVSDRVRRLGNDNSTQKPKIVEEIERRLQESLPNLEKINTGAVIDTAYSQHLAGTEWRDYVARSLPNLLLALGLLGTLLGITINLTELSQTINQFGAGNMADLVQQVQRPLQGMGVAFICSLTAGFCSAILTIFNLVQNTTLAKSQLLRYLEDYAHNIYLPSLGHRAPLEIAADRIEGSLERLAGALGVALKEAVETSLAGQINQMVEENKQAHHLANQVYNRFLESANAMMSGATIFKESANIFERSQFAQKLSVSTESLAHTIRELSRAAGVLNQASSTSNLAITSLQNSNEEMIRLGKEVAAVNAQSSQVLALTEGNQKSLADVVTQLQQATLIFHSVIRTLDLLQKRLDTRGDKLINVQGELSALVETLKDYTEEMTVGMQNMGDRLVVALNQQAIGTPSAPVEARITSLAQELKTVRAQLAQVVHSLGLRSSTPTRPSLPPDTTASKPDNPGDNDKSE
;
A
#
# COMPACT_ATOMS: atom_id res chain seq x y z
N MET A 1 36.84 15.57 52.30
CA MET A 1 35.68 16.02 51.50
C MET A 1 36.09 16.46 50.08
N ASN A 2 37.13 17.27 49.88
CA ASN A 2 37.48 17.82 48.56
C ASN A 2 38.07 16.81 47.54
N ASN A 3 39.00 15.93 47.90
CA ASN A 3 39.72 15.13 46.89
C ASN A 3 38.87 14.04 46.21
N TYR A 4 37.93 13.43 46.92
CA TYR A 4 37.05 12.41 46.33
C TYR A 4 35.90 13.00 45.50
N ILE A 5 35.46 14.24 45.78
CA ILE A 5 34.43 14.92 44.97
C ILE A 5 35.02 15.38 43.62
N ILE A 6 36.30 15.78 43.60
CA ILE A 6 37.01 16.22 42.38
C ILE A 6 37.33 15.03 41.47
N GLU A 7 37.77 13.88 42.01
CA GLU A 7 37.99 12.68 41.19
C GLU A 7 36.70 12.09 40.63
N PHE A 8 35.59 12.11 41.38
CA PHE A 8 34.31 11.60 40.89
C PHE A 8 33.66 12.51 39.83
N GLY A 9 33.81 13.83 39.99
CA GLY A 9 33.46 14.80 38.95
C GLY A 9 34.27 14.61 37.67
N ALA A 10 35.56 14.27 37.77
CA ALA A 10 36.44 14.07 36.61
C ALA A 10 36.14 12.78 35.82
N VAL A 11 35.65 11.71 36.46
CA VAL A 11 35.34 10.43 35.79
C VAL A 11 33.97 10.45 35.11
N PHE A 12 32.99 11.20 35.63
CA PHE A 12 31.63 11.25 35.07
C PHE A 12 31.34 12.49 34.20
N SER A 13 32.05 13.61 34.40
CA SER A 13 31.80 14.83 33.64
C SER A 13 32.08 14.72 32.12
N PRO A 14 33.11 14.00 31.64
CA PRO A 14 33.33 13.89 30.18
C PRO A 14 32.41 12.87 29.50
N HIS A 15 31.81 11.92 30.23
CA HIS A 15 30.95 10.88 29.64
C HIS A 15 29.44 11.14 29.76
N LEU A 16 28.97 11.85 30.80
CA LEU A 16 27.58 12.34 30.83
C LEU A 16 27.35 13.53 29.89
N ALA A 17 28.40 14.30 29.58
CA ALA A 17 28.36 15.38 28.59
C ALA A 17 28.42 14.89 27.13
N GLN A 18 28.61 13.58 26.91
CA GLN A 18 28.63 12.95 25.59
C GLN A 18 27.32 12.23 25.25
N LEU A 19 26.20 12.60 25.89
CA LEU A 19 24.91 12.36 25.25
C LEU A 19 24.90 13.18 23.96
N PRO A 20 24.80 12.55 22.77
CA PRO A 20 24.77 13.27 21.51
C PRO A 20 23.63 14.28 21.59
N SER A 21 23.94 15.57 21.49
CA SER A 21 22.93 16.63 21.38
C SER A 21 22.00 16.40 20.17
N SER A 22 22.42 15.55 19.23
CA SER A 22 21.64 15.02 18.12
C SER A 22 20.58 13.96 18.51
N LEU A 23 20.73 13.24 19.63
CA LEU A 23 19.69 12.32 20.14
C LEU A 23 18.58 13.08 20.87
N LEU A 24 18.89 14.13 21.65
CA LEU A 24 17.87 14.91 22.35
C LEU A 24 16.93 15.70 21.41
N GLY A 25 17.38 16.00 20.19
CA GLY A 25 16.56 16.68 19.18
C GLY A 25 15.59 15.77 18.39
N LEU A 26 15.71 14.44 18.54
CA LEU A 26 14.91 13.47 17.78
C LEU A 26 13.66 12.99 18.55
N PHE A 27 13.56 13.30 19.85
CA PHE A 27 12.54 12.75 20.73
C PHE A 27 11.57 13.81 21.28
N PRO A 28 10.33 13.42 21.59
CA PRO A 28 9.36 14.32 22.21
C PRO A 28 9.85 14.90 23.55
N SER A 29 9.50 16.15 23.83
CA SER A 29 9.95 16.89 25.02
C SER A 29 9.66 16.19 26.35
N TYR A 30 8.57 15.41 26.42
CA TYR A 30 8.22 14.63 27.62
C TYR A 30 9.25 13.51 27.94
N LEU A 31 9.90 12.93 26.92
CA LEU A 31 10.91 11.89 27.11
C LEU A 31 12.18 12.48 27.74
N ALA A 32 12.58 13.66 27.27
CA ALA A 32 13.74 14.36 27.83
C ALA A 32 13.55 14.66 29.32
N VAL A 33 12.35 15.12 29.72
CA VAL A 33 12.01 15.35 31.14
C VAL A 33 12.11 14.05 31.94
N PHE A 34 11.58 12.95 31.43
CA PHE A 34 11.65 11.65 32.10
C PHE A 34 13.09 11.16 32.32
N VAL A 35 13.93 11.26 31.29
CA VAL A 35 15.36 10.89 31.37
C VAL A 35 16.09 11.76 32.39
N VAL A 36 15.84 13.08 32.40
CA VAL A 36 16.43 14.00 33.37
C VAL A 36 15.99 13.65 34.80
N VAL A 37 14.71 13.34 35.01
CA VAL A 37 14.20 12.93 36.33
C VAL A 37 14.89 11.66 36.83
N LEU A 38 15.05 10.64 35.98
CA LEU A 38 15.79 9.42 36.32
C LEU A 38 17.27 9.70 36.65
N ALA A 39 17.93 10.55 35.86
CA ALA A 39 19.31 10.94 36.09
C ALA A 39 19.49 11.70 37.42
N VAL A 40 18.57 12.61 37.75
CA VAL A 40 18.59 13.34 39.03
C VAL A 40 18.35 12.38 40.20
N LEU A 41 17.40 11.46 40.06
CA LEU A 41 17.04 10.51 41.11
C LEU A 41 18.18 9.52 41.39
N THR A 42 18.90 9.08 40.35
CA THR A 42 20.12 8.27 40.51
C THR A 42 21.27 9.04 41.14
N ALA A 43 21.53 10.27 40.70
CA ALA A 43 22.55 11.12 41.29
C ALA A 43 22.28 11.39 42.78
N MET A 44 21.03 11.69 43.15
CA MET A 44 20.62 11.92 44.53
C MET A 44 20.88 10.69 45.40
N ALA A 45 20.57 9.49 44.91
CA ALA A 45 20.79 8.25 45.64
C ALA A 45 22.27 7.90 45.79
N MET A 46 23.09 8.12 44.75
CA MET A 46 24.54 8.01 44.86
C MET A 46 25.08 8.95 45.93
N LEU A 47 24.67 10.23 45.93
CA LEU A 47 25.09 11.21 46.93
C LEU A 47 24.65 10.82 48.35
N MET A 48 23.42 10.36 48.55
CA MET A 48 22.96 9.89 49.86
C MET A 48 23.80 8.72 50.36
N ARG A 49 24.07 7.74 49.50
CA ARG A 49 24.87 6.55 49.81
C ARG A 49 26.31 6.94 50.18
N LEU A 50 26.90 7.86 49.43
CA LEU A 50 28.24 8.41 49.66
C LEU A 50 28.31 9.15 50.99
N ALA A 51 27.30 9.98 51.30
CA ALA A 51 27.19 10.70 52.56
C ALA A 51 27.05 9.76 53.77
N VAL A 52 26.23 8.71 53.66
CA VAL A 52 26.08 7.70 54.72
C VAL A 52 27.38 6.94 54.93
N TYR A 53 28.02 6.47 53.86
CA TYR A 53 29.30 5.75 53.93
C TYR A 53 30.40 6.60 54.60
N GLN A 54 30.56 7.86 54.16
CA GLN A 54 31.55 8.77 54.75
C GLN A 54 31.23 9.12 56.21
N TYR A 55 29.96 9.28 56.57
CA TYR A 55 29.57 9.55 57.95
C TYR A 55 29.90 8.36 58.86
N LEU A 56 29.54 7.14 58.47
CA LEU A 56 29.87 5.93 59.25
C LEU A 56 31.39 5.77 59.39
N GLN A 57 32.14 5.96 58.31
CA GLN A 57 33.60 5.85 58.34
C GLN A 57 34.23 6.95 59.20
N SER A 58 33.74 8.19 59.13
CA SER A 58 34.22 9.27 60.00
C SER A 58 33.94 9.01 61.47
N VAL A 59 32.81 8.42 61.83
CA VAL A 59 32.51 8.06 63.22
C VAL A 59 33.40 6.90 63.67
N SER A 60 33.54 5.89 62.82
CA SER A 60 34.41 4.72 63.02
C SER A 60 35.86 5.11 63.29
N ASP A 61 36.43 5.99 62.46
CA ASP A 61 37.80 6.50 62.62
C ASP A 61 37.96 7.33 63.90
N ARG A 62 36.93 8.10 64.31
CA ARG A 62 36.97 8.86 65.57
C ARG A 62 36.97 7.93 66.77
N VAL A 63 36.12 6.89 66.79
CA VAL A 63 36.09 5.88 67.86
C VAL A 63 37.42 5.15 67.93
N ARG A 64 37.98 4.72 66.79
CA ARG A 64 39.29 4.09 66.73
C ARG A 64 40.41 4.98 67.27
N ARG A 65 40.35 6.30 67.03
CA ARG A 65 41.32 7.26 67.57
C ARG A 65 41.20 7.45 69.08
N LEU A 66 39.97 7.52 69.62
CA LEU A 66 39.75 7.46 71.08
C LEU A 66 40.33 6.19 71.70
N GLY A 67 40.40 5.12 70.90
CA GLY A 67 41.00 3.85 71.26
C GLY A 67 42.50 3.91 71.58
N ASN A 68 43.23 4.70 70.79
CA ASN A 68 44.69 4.72 70.79
C ASN A 68 45.31 6.00 71.38
N ASP A 69 44.55 7.09 71.46
CA ASP A 69 45.03 8.40 71.89
C ASP A 69 43.91 9.16 72.59
N ASN A 70 44.24 9.98 73.60
CA ASN A 70 43.28 10.77 74.39
C ASN A 70 42.70 11.93 73.56
N SER A 71 41.98 11.59 72.48
CA SER A 71 41.38 12.52 71.55
C SER A 71 40.30 13.35 72.23
N THR A 72 40.44 14.68 72.15
CA THR A 72 39.66 15.68 72.91
C THR A 72 38.23 15.87 72.40
N GLN A 73 37.85 15.27 71.27
CA GLN A 73 36.48 15.30 70.75
C GLN A 73 35.86 13.91 70.75
N LYS A 74 35.04 13.63 71.77
CA LYS A 74 34.26 12.41 71.87
C LYS A 74 33.07 12.44 70.89
N PRO A 75 32.80 11.35 70.15
CA PRO A 75 31.56 11.22 69.40
C PRO A 75 30.37 11.13 70.37
N LYS A 76 29.23 11.75 70.03
CA LYS A 76 27.99 11.69 70.85
C LYS A 76 27.53 10.26 71.17
N ILE A 77 27.80 9.32 70.27
CA ILE A 77 27.49 7.89 70.47
C ILE A 77 28.32 7.30 71.61
N VAL A 78 29.58 7.70 71.72
CA VAL A 78 30.47 7.25 72.81
C VAL A 78 30.01 7.86 74.12
N GLU A 79 29.67 9.14 74.16
CA GLU A 79 29.14 9.80 75.36
C GLU A 79 27.85 9.15 75.88
N GLU A 80 26.94 8.75 74.99
CA GLU A 80 25.69 8.07 75.37
C GLU A 80 25.96 6.64 75.90
N ILE A 81 26.96 5.95 75.34
CA ILE A 81 27.40 4.64 75.83
C ILE A 81 28.04 4.78 77.21
N GLU A 82 28.93 5.74 77.39
CA GLU A 82 29.55 6.06 78.68
C GLU A 82 28.51 6.38 79.74
N ARG A 83 27.55 7.28 79.43
CA ARG A 83 26.44 7.65 80.33
C ARG A 83 25.64 6.43 80.77
N ARG A 84 25.24 5.56 79.84
CA ARG A 84 24.44 4.36 80.15
C ARG A 84 25.21 3.31 80.93
N LEU A 85 26.50 3.14 80.65
CA LEU A 85 27.39 2.26 81.42
C LEU A 85 27.61 2.79 82.84
N GLN A 86 27.73 4.11 83.00
CA GLN A 86 27.91 4.76 84.29
C GLN A 86 26.63 4.73 85.14
N GLU A 87 25.45 4.92 84.55
CA GLU A 87 24.16 4.75 85.24
C GLU A 87 23.94 3.31 85.72
N SER A 88 24.57 2.36 85.05
CA SER A 88 24.42 0.93 85.31
C SER A 88 25.56 0.36 86.18
N LEU A 89 26.41 1.22 86.75
CA LEU A 89 27.52 0.84 87.65
C LEU A 89 27.13 -0.15 88.77
N PRO A 90 25.95 -0.06 89.43
CA PRO A 90 25.59 -0.95 90.52
C PRO A 90 25.35 -2.41 90.09
N ASN A 91 25.11 -2.67 88.80
CA ASN A 91 24.70 -3.99 88.26
C ASN A 91 25.58 -4.44 87.08
N LEU A 92 26.83 -3.97 87.02
CA LEU A 92 27.79 -4.19 85.92
C LEU A 92 27.98 -5.66 85.52
N GLU A 93 27.90 -6.60 86.46
CA GLU A 93 28.06 -8.05 86.21
C GLU A 93 26.96 -8.67 85.32
N LYS A 94 25.79 -8.01 85.19
CA LYS A 94 24.65 -8.51 84.40
C LYS A 94 24.38 -7.73 83.12
N ILE A 95 25.19 -6.73 82.78
CA ILE A 95 24.93 -5.86 81.62
C ILE A 95 25.39 -6.52 80.34
N ASN A 96 24.47 -6.64 79.39
CA ASN A 96 24.81 -6.97 78.02
C ASN A 96 25.34 -5.71 77.30
N THR A 97 26.66 -5.57 77.25
CA THR A 97 27.34 -4.43 76.59
C THR A 97 26.96 -4.30 75.12
N GLY A 98 26.70 -5.42 74.42
CA GLY A 98 26.21 -5.44 73.06
C GLY A 98 24.83 -4.76 72.92
N ALA A 99 23.91 -5.00 73.86
CA ALA A 99 22.60 -4.36 73.87
C ALA A 99 22.66 -2.85 74.13
N VAL A 100 23.60 -2.39 74.97
CA VAL A 100 23.83 -0.95 75.22
C VAL A 100 24.36 -0.26 73.97
N ILE A 101 25.33 -0.90 73.30
CA ILE A 101 25.91 -0.43 72.02
C ILE A 101 24.86 -0.37 70.92
N ASP A 102 24.05 -1.42 70.75
CA ASP A 102 22.98 -1.46 69.74
C ASP A 102 21.89 -0.40 70.00
N THR A 103 21.57 -0.16 71.27
CA THR A 103 20.59 0.88 71.64
C THR A 103 21.13 2.29 71.38
N ALA A 104 22.39 2.54 71.72
CA ALA A 104 23.03 3.84 71.44
C ALA A 104 23.21 4.09 69.93
N TYR A 105 23.56 3.04 69.17
CA TYR A 105 23.66 3.07 67.72
C TYR A 105 22.30 3.40 67.08
N SER A 106 21.23 2.68 67.44
CA SER A 106 19.90 2.91 66.87
C SER A 106 19.37 4.31 67.17
N GLN A 107 19.58 4.85 68.37
CA GLN A 107 19.09 6.18 68.73
C GLN A 107 19.77 7.32 67.96
N HIS A 108 21.07 7.20 67.65
CA HIS A 108 21.85 8.26 66.97
C HIS A 108 22.01 8.04 65.46
N LEU A 109 21.84 6.81 64.97
CA LEU A 109 22.02 6.47 63.55
C LEU A 109 20.76 5.92 62.86
N ALA A 110 19.58 5.86 63.49
CA ALA A 110 18.34 5.47 62.80
C ALA A 110 18.07 6.31 61.53
N GLY A 111 18.43 7.60 61.58
CA GLY A 111 18.36 8.52 60.44
C GLY A 111 19.25 8.14 59.24
N THR A 112 20.23 7.25 59.42
CA THR A 112 21.10 6.75 58.35
C THR A 112 20.58 5.44 57.77
N GLU A 113 19.85 4.64 58.56
CA GLU A 113 19.30 3.35 58.11
C GLU A 113 18.17 3.52 57.09
N TRP A 114 17.28 4.51 57.26
CA TRP A 114 16.25 4.77 56.26
C TRP A 114 16.84 5.25 54.92
N ARG A 115 17.87 6.09 54.95
CA ARG A 115 18.59 6.56 53.74
C ARG A 115 19.28 5.40 53.05
N ASP A 116 19.89 4.51 53.83
CA ASP A 116 20.55 3.32 53.33
C ASP A 116 19.55 2.34 52.67
N TYR A 117 18.38 2.17 53.29
CA TYR A 117 17.30 1.35 52.77
C TYR A 117 16.74 1.89 51.45
N VAL A 118 16.46 3.19 51.38
CA VAL A 118 15.96 3.85 50.15
C VAL A 118 16.98 3.74 49.01
N ALA A 119 18.27 3.99 49.28
CA ALA A 119 19.31 3.85 48.27
C ALA A 119 19.47 2.40 47.76
N ARG A 120 19.19 1.41 48.60
CA ARG A 120 19.28 -0.02 48.26
C ARG A 120 18.07 -0.55 47.50
N SER A 121 16.88 0.01 47.73
CA SER A 121 15.65 -0.36 47.02
C SER A 121 15.47 0.38 45.69
N LEU A 122 16.12 1.54 45.52
CA LEU A 122 16.03 2.37 44.33
C LEU A 122 16.34 1.66 43.00
N PRO A 123 17.40 0.83 42.86
CA PRO A 123 17.68 0.16 41.60
C PRO A 123 16.51 -0.70 41.10
N ASN A 124 15.83 -1.38 42.03
CA ASN A 124 14.66 -2.19 41.71
C ASN A 124 13.46 -1.32 41.35
N LEU A 125 13.29 -0.17 42.02
CA LEU A 125 12.26 0.81 41.70
C LEU A 125 12.47 1.40 40.29
N LEU A 126 13.72 1.73 39.93
CA LEU A 126 14.06 2.24 38.60
C LEU A 126 13.74 1.21 37.52
N LEU A 127 14.09 -0.07 37.72
CA LEU A 127 13.71 -1.14 36.79
C LEU A 127 12.19 -1.24 36.64
N ALA A 128 11.45 -1.20 37.74
CA ALA A 128 9.99 -1.22 37.71
C ALA A 128 9.41 0.01 36.98
N LEU A 129 9.97 1.20 37.17
CA LEU A 129 9.59 2.42 36.45
C LEU A 129 9.91 2.33 34.95
N GLY A 130 11.04 1.71 34.57
CA GLY A 130 11.37 1.43 33.18
C GLY A 130 10.40 0.47 32.51
N LEU A 131 9.99 -0.58 33.23
CA LEU A 131 8.98 -1.53 32.77
C LEU A 131 7.60 -0.88 32.65
N LEU A 132 7.22 -0.04 33.62
CA LEU A 132 5.99 0.75 33.57
C LEU A 132 5.98 1.72 32.38
N GLY A 133 7.10 2.38 32.10
CA GLY A 133 7.23 3.23 30.93
C GLY A 133 7.16 2.45 29.61
N THR A 134 7.65 1.21 29.57
CA THR A 134 7.49 0.31 28.42
C THR A 134 6.03 -0.04 28.19
N LEU A 135 5.31 -0.41 29.26
CA LEU A 135 3.87 -0.68 29.21
C LEU A 135 3.10 0.53 28.71
N LEU A 136 3.33 1.71 29.28
CA LEU A 136 2.67 2.95 28.84
C LEU A 136 2.97 3.27 27.37
N GLY A 137 4.22 3.13 26.92
CA GLY A 137 4.58 3.40 25.53
C GLY A 137 3.93 2.43 24.54
N ILE A 138 3.83 1.13 24.89
CA ILE A 138 3.08 0.14 24.09
C ILE A 138 1.59 0.45 24.11
N THR A 139 1.02 0.84 25.26
CA THR A 139 -0.40 1.21 25.36
C THR A 139 -0.72 2.41 24.47
N ILE A 140 0.10 3.47 24.50
CA ILE A 140 -0.09 4.65 23.64
C ILE A 140 0.00 4.24 22.17
N ASN A 141 1.00 3.45 21.80
CA ASN A 141 1.16 2.92 20.44
C ASN A 141 -0.11 2.17 19.98
N LEU A 142 -0.65 1.26 20.80
CA LEU A 142 -1.88 0.53 20.46
C LEU A 142 -3.10 1.45 20.33
N THR A 143 -3.22 2.48 21.17
CA THR A 143 -4.33 3.45 21.07
C THR A 143 -4.23 4.31 19.82
N GLU A 144 -3.04 4.77 19.45
CA GLU A 144 -2.82 5.54 18.23
C GLU A 144 -3.04 4.67 16.99
N LEU A 145 -2.54 3.44 16.99
CA LEU A 145 -2.72 2.49 15.90
C LEU A 145 -4.20 2.11 15.71
N SER A 146 -4.96 1.95 16.80
CA SER A 146 -6.42 1.75 16.75
C SER A 146 -7.16 2.97 16.17
N GLN A 147 -6.78 4.18 16.54
CA GLN A 147 -7.37 5.41 16.01
C GLN A 147 -7.04 5.62 14.53
N THR A 148 -5.78 5.36 14.14
CA THR A 148 -5.34 5.38 12.76
C THR A 148 -6.12 4.37 11.92
N ILE A 149 -6.24 3.11 12.36
CA ILE A 149 -7.03 2.05 11.70
C ILE A 149 -8.49 2.48 11.49
N ASN A 150 -9.10 3.18 12.46
CA ASN A 150 -10.47 3.66 12.33
C ASN A 150 -10.62 4.86 11.37
N GLN A 151 -9.54 5.55 11.02
CA GLN A 151 -9.52 6.69 10.08
C GLN A 151 -9.07 6.33 8.66
N PHE A 152 -8.81 5.04 8.37
CA PHE A 152 -8.35 4.51 7.07
C PHE A 152 -9.35 4.63 5.89
N GLY A 153 -10.28 5.58 5.93
CA GLY A 153 -11.35 5.74 4.95
C GLY A 153 -11.12 6.75 3.82
N ALA A 154 -10.13 7.66 3.88
CA ALA A 154 -9.97 8.69 2.85
C ALA A 154 -8.59 9.38 2.89
N GLY A 155 -7.65 9.00 2.02
CA GLY A 155 -6.48 9.85 1.74
C GLY A 155 -5.18 9.14 1.38
N ASN A 156 -4.44 9.78 0.46
CA ASN A 156 -3.16 9.45 -0.16
C ASN A 156 -2.16 8.59 0.64
N MET A 157 -1.39 7.75 -0.08
CA MET A 157 -0.28 6.93 0.43
C MET A 157 0.76 7.70 1.29
N ALA A 158 0.91 9.01 1.08
CA ALA A 158 1.80 9.86 1.87
C ALA A 158 1.30 10.09 3.31
N ASP A 159 -0.03 10.18 3.48
CA ASP A 159 -0.66 10.29 4.80
C ASP A 159 -0.52 8.97 5.57
N LEU A 160 -0.49 7.85 4.84
CA LEU A 160 -0.30 6.49 5.36
C LEU A 160 1.09 6.29 5.99
N VAL A 161 2.15 6.79 5.34
CA VAL A 161 3.51 6.77 5.90
C VAL A 161 3.58 7.63 7.16
N GLN A 162 2.98 8.82 7.15
CA GLN A 162 2.96 9.73 8.30
C GLN A 162 2.13 9.17 9.47
N GLN A 163 1.05 8.44 9.17
CA GLN A 163 0.16 7.82 10.15
C GLN A 163 0.73 6.53 10.76
N VAL A 164 1.60 5.80 10.06
CA VAL A 164 2.34 4.64 10.61
C VAL A 164 3.57 5.06 11.40
N GLN A 165 4.14 6.24 11.10
CA GLN A 165 5.31 6.78 11.80
C GLN A 165 5.02 7.12 13.28
N ARG A 166 3.81 7.55 13.62
CA ARG A 166 3.41 7.87 15.00
C ARG A 166 3.42 6.63 15.93
N PRO A 167 2.76 5.51 15.58
CA PRO A 167 2.91 4.26 16.32
C PRO A 167 4.37 3.80 16.48
N LEU A 168 5.17 3.88 15.41
CA LEU A 168 6.60 3.53 15.45
C LEU A 168 7.40 4.41 16.42
N GLN A 169 7.03 5.69 16.56
CA GLN A 169 7.64 6.60 17.53
C GLN A 169 7.31 6.19 18.98
N GLY A 170 6.08 5.76 19.25
CA GLY A 170 5.66 5.24 20.56
C GLY A 170 6.46 4.00 20.99
N MET A 171 6.84 3.14 20.04
CA MET A 171 7.72 2.00 20.30
C MET A 171 9.15 2.44 20.67
N GLY A 172 9.70 3.43 19.96
CA GLY A 172 11.01 4.00 20.27
C GLY A 172 11.07 4.65 21.66
N VAL A 173 10.01 5.37 22.05
CA VAL A 173 9.84 5.96 23.38
C VAL A 173 9.83 4.89 24.48
N ALA A 174 9.06 3.81 24.29
CA ALA A 174 8.99 2.68 25.21
C ALA A 174 10.37 2.04 25.41
N PHE A 175 11.11 1.83 24.32
CA PHE A 175 12.42 1.20 24.33
C PHE A 175 13.47 2.06 25.05
N ILE A 176 13.55 3.36 24.75
CA ILE A 176 14.53 4.27 25.36
C ILE A 176 14.25 4.46 26.86
N CYS A 177 12.97 4.51 27.24
CA CYS A 177 12.57 4.57 28.65
C CYS A 177 13.09 3.35 29.44
N SER A 178 12.90 2.15 28.89
CA SER A 178 13.40 0.90 29.50
C SER A 178 14.93 0.85 29.56
N LEU A 179 15.60 1.21 28.47
CA LEU A 179 17.07 1.19 28.38
C LEU A 179 17.69 2.18 29.37
N THR A 180 17.16 3.40 29.43
CA THR A 180 17.64 4.44 30.36
C THR A 180 17.46 4.01 31.82
N ALA A 181 16.29 3.47 32.16
CA ALA A 181 15.98 3.00 33.51
C ALA A 181 16.85 1.79 33.90
N GLY A 182 17.06 0.84 32.99
CA GLY A 182 17.93 -0.31 33.19
C GLY A 182 19.39 0.11 33.37
N PHE A 183 19.88 1.05 32.57
CA PHE A 183 21.23 1.59 32.68
C PHE A 183 21.45 2.31 34.02
N CYS A 184 20.52 3.18 34.40
CA CYS A 184 20.53 3.87 35.69
C CYS A 184 20.50 2.90 36.88
N SER A 185 19.70 1.83 36.79
CA SER A 185 19.64 0.77 37.80
C SER A 185 20.95 -0.01 37.90
N ALA A 186 21.56 -0.36 36.76
CA ALA A 186 22.84 -1.05 36.73
C ALA A 186 23.95 -0.22 37.38
N ILE A 187 24.03 1.08 37.06
CA ILE A 187 24.99 2.00 37.69
C ILE A 187 24.78 2.06 39.20
N LEU A 188 23.55 2.27 39.67
CA LEU A 188 23.26 2.32 41.10
C LEU A 188 23.56 1.00 41.81
N THR A 189 23.35 -0.13 41.16
CA THR A 189 23.64 -1.45 41.73
C THR A 189 25.14 -1.64 41.92
N ILE A 190 25.94 -1.32 40.90
CA ILE A 190 27.40 -1.35 40.99
C ILE A 190 27.89 -0.40 42.08
N PHE A 191 27.34 0.81 42.13
CA PHE A 191 27.70 1.80 43.14
C PHE A 191 27.36 1.34 44.56
N ASN A 192 26.17 0.77 44.77
CA ASN A 192 25.77 0.18 46.05
C ASN A 192 26.64 -1.00 46.47
N LEU A 193 27.17 -1.77 45.50
CA LEU A 193 28.09 -2.87 45.75
C LEU A 193 29.47 -2.36 46.22
N VAL A 194 30.01 -1.33 45.56
CA VAL A 194 31.30 -0.72 45.92
C VAL A 194 31.22 -0.02 47.28
N GLN A 195 30.14 0.74 47.53
CA GLN A 195 29.91 1.44 48.79
C GLN A 195 29.08 0.61 49.76
N ASN A 196 29.69 -0.46 50.25
CA ASN A 196 29.04 -1.39 51.18
C ASN A 196 28.93 -0.78 52.60
N THR A 197 27.80 -0.12 52.86
CA THR A 197 27.44 0.45 54.18
C THR A 197 27.30 -0.60 55.27
N THR A 198 26.95 -1.85 54.91
CA THR A 198 26.84 -2.94 55.88
C THR A 198 28.20 -3.31 56.47
N LEU A 199 29.27 -3.25 55.66
CA LEU A 199 30.63 -3.43 56.12
C LEU A 199 31.09 -2.28 57.02
N ALA A 200 30.79 -1.03 56.64
CA ALA A 200 31.12 0.13 57.48
C ALA A 200 30.39 0.09 58.84
N LYS A 201 29.13 -0.36 58.86
CA LYS A 201 28.35 -0.54 60.10
C LYS A 201 28.98 -1.58 61.03
N SER A 202 29.34 -2.74 60.51
CA SER A 202 29.96 -3.80 61.34
C SER A 202 31.33 -3.39 61.87
N GLN A 203 32.12 -2.65 61.10
CA GLN A 203 33.37 -2.06 61.56
C GLN A 203 33.15 -1.07 62.72
N LEU A 204 32.17 -0.17 62.58
CA LEU A 204 31.84 0.79 63.64
C LEU A 204 31.42 0.08 64.93
N LEU A 205 30.53 -0.92 64.86
CA LEU A 205 30.12 -1.69 66.05
C LEU A 205 31.31 -2.36 66.73
N ARG A 206 32.22 -2.98 65.95
CA ARG A 206 33.43 -3.61 66.49
C ARG A 206 34.33 -2.62 67.24
N TYR A 207 34.55 -1.43 66.69
CA TYR A 207 35.36 -0.42 67.38
C TYR A 207 34.67 0.14 68.63
N LEU A 208 33.34 0.23 68.61
CA LEU A 208 32.55 0.64 69.78
C LEU A 208 32.63 -0.39 70.92
N GLU A 209 32.55 -1.67 70.56
CA GLU A 209 32.68 -2.80 71.48
C GLU A 209 34.08 -2.86 72.10
N ASP A 210 35.12 -2.73 71.26
CA ASP A 210 36.51 -2.66 71.68
C ASP A 210 36.76 -1.47 72.62
N TYR A 211 36.28 -0.27 72.30
CA TYR A 211 36.39 0.90 73.17
C TYR A 211 35.67 0.70 74.52
N ALA A 212 34.43 0.20 74.50
CA ALA A 212 33.66 0.02 75.72
C ALA A 212 34.32 -0.99 76.67
N HIS A 213 34.79 -2.13 76.14
CA HIS A 213 35.33 -3.22 76.95
C HIS A 213 36.78 -3.01 77.35
N ASN A 214 37.64 -2.55 76.44
CA ASN A 214 39.08 -2.48 76.68
C ASN A 214 39.55 -1.15 77.26
N ILE A 215 38.76 -0.07 77.15
CA ILE A 215 39.18 1.27 77.58
C ILE A 215 38.26 1.83 78.65
N TYR A 216 36.95 1.85 78.39
CA TYR A 216 36.02 2.52 79.30
C TYR A 216 35.71 1.70 80.57
N LEU A 217 35.35 0.42 80.47
CA LEU A 217 35.09 -0.44 81.64
C LEU A 217 36.27 -0.48 82.63
N PRO A 218 37.54 -0.67 82.19
CA PRO A 218 38.70 -0.63 83.09
C PRO A 218 38.93 0.75 83.73
N SER A 219 38.60 1.83 83.02
CA SER A 219 38.77 3.22 83.53
C SER A 219 37.80 3.59 84.66
N LEU A 220 36.68 2.86 84.80
CA LEU A 220 35.70 3.04 85.88
C LEU A 220 36.16 2.45 87.23
N GLY A 221 37.38 1.93 87.32
CA GLY A 221 38.06 1.71 88.60
C GLY A 221 37.54 0.53 89.41
N HIS A 222 37.55 -0.68 88.85
CA HIS A 222 37.56 -1.87 89.71
C HIS A 222 38.96 -2.05 90.31
N ARG A 223 39.11 -1.58 91.57
CA ARG A 223 40.21 -1.99 92.45
C ARG A 223 40.12 -3.48 92.74
N ALA A 224 41.28 -4.12 92.94
CA ALA A 224 41.38 -5.53 93.23
C ALA A 224 40.61 -5.91 94.53
N PRO A 225 39.85 -7.03 94.54
CA PRO A 225 38.96 -7.43 95.65
C PRO A 225 39.64 -7.74 96.98
N LEU A 226 40.97 -7.71 97.05
CA LEU A 226 41.76 -8.11 98.23
C LEU A 226 41.89 -6.99 99.28
N GLU A 227 41.87 -5.73 98.87
CA GLU A 227 42.14 -4.58 99.76
C GLU A 227 40.90 -4.18 100.59
N ILE A 228 39.69 -4.44 100.07
CA ILE A 228 38.40 -4.19 100.75
C ILE A 228 38.10 -5.24 101.82
N ALA A 229 38.71 -6.43 101.72
CA ALA A 229 38.53 -7.52 102.67
C ALA A 229 39.32 -7.31 103.97
N ALA A 230 40.46 -6.62 103.91
CA ALA A 230 41.37 -6.47 105.06
C ALA A 230 40.84 -5.50 106.13
N ASP A 231 40.31 -4.34 105.73
CA ASP A 231 39.79 -3.31 106.67
C ASP A 231 38.50 -3.74 107.40
N ARG A 232 37.80 -4.75 106.90
CA ARG A 232 36.48 -5.17 107.43
C ARG A 232 36.56 -6.28 108.46
N ILE A 233 37.66 -7.02 108.52
CA ILE A 233 37.83 -8.21 109.36
C ILE A 233 38.23 -7.84 110.79
N GLU A 234 38.97 -6.75 110.99
CA GLU A 234 39.45 -6.33 112.31
C GLU A 234 38.33 -5.73 113.20
N GLY A 235 37.36 -5.02 112.60
CA GLY A 235 36.22 -4.44 113.33
C GLY A 235 35.00 -5.36 113.51
N SER A 236 34.97 -6.52 112.86
CA SER A 236 33.79 -7.42 112.85
C SER A 236 33.86 -8.56 113.85
N LEU A 237 35.05 -8.94 114.34
CA LEU A 237 35.23 -10.05 115.29
C LEU A 237 34.81 -9.73 116.73
N GLU A 238 34.90 -8.47 117.18
CA GLU A 238 34.44 -8.08 118.53
C GLU A 238 32.92 -7.97 118.66
N ARG A 239 32.20 -7.64 117.57
CA ARG A 239 30.73 -7.55 117.57
C ARG A 239 30.03 -8.88 117.29
N LEU A 240 30.73 -9.84 116.68
CA LEU A 240 30.19 -11.14 116.30
C LEU A 240 29.78 -11.97 117.52
N ALA A 241 30.55 -11.94 118.60
CA ALA A 241 30.35 -12.82 119.77
C ALA A 241 29.11 -12.44 120.61
N GLY A 242 28.74 -11.16 120.68
CA GLY A 242 27.58 -10.70 121.45
C GLY A 242 26.24 -10.78 120.71
N ALA A 243 26.24 -10.66 119.38
CA ALA A 243 25.02 -10.64 118.58
C ALA A 243 24.60 -12.02 118.05
N LEU A 244 25.49 -13.02 118.03
CA LEU A 244 25.27 -14.31 117.35
C LEU A 244 24.04 -15.09 117.87
N GLY A 245 23.77 -15.07 119.18
CA GLY A 245 22.71 -15.91 119.77
C GLY A 245 21.29 -15.41 119.52
N VAL A 246 21.09 -14.09 119.49
CA VAL A 246 19.77 -13.46 119.30
C VAL A 246 19.54 -13.10 117.83
N ALA A 247 20.57 -12.58 117.15
CA ALA A 247 20.46 -12.19 115.75
C ALA A 247 20.39 -13.39 114.79
N LEU A 248 20.98 -14.55 115.11
CA LEU A 248 20.90 -15.72 114.21
C LEU A 248 19.49 -16.31 114.17
N LYS A 249 18.77 -16.32 115.30
CA LYS A 249 17.38 -16.80 115.35
C LYS A 249 16.45 -15.86 114.59
N GLU A 250 16.56 -14.55 114.83
CA GLU A 250 15.73 -13.53 114.19
C GLU A 250 16.10 -13.30 112.71
N ALA A 251 17.39 -13.37 112.33
CA ALA A 251 17.81 -13.29 110.94
C ALA A 251 17.44 -14.55 110.14
N VAL A 252 17.46 -15.75 110.75
CA VAL A 252 16.98 -16.96 110.08
C VAL A 252 15.45 -16.94 109.94
N GLU A 253 14.69 -16.57 110.97
CA GLU A 253 13.23 -16.44 110.85
C GLU A 253 12.81 -15.31 109.88
N THR A 254 13.54 -14.19 109.80
CA THR A 254 13.15 -13.05 108.96
C THR A 254 13.72 -13.10 107.54
N SER A 255 14.97 -13.56 107.35
CA SER A 255 15.62 -13.62 106.03
C SER A 255 15.25 -14.88 105.25
N LEU A 256 15.18 -16.06 105.88
CA LEU A 256 14.87 -17.30 105.17
C LEU A 256 13.37 -17.47 104.93
N ALA A 257 12.49 -17.07 105.86
CA ALA A 257 11.05 -17.21 105.61
C ALA A 257 10.56 -16.33 104.45
N GLY A 258 11.06 -15.09 104.35
CA GLY A 258 10.78 -14.20 103.22
C GLY A 258 11.34 -14.73 101.90
N GLN A 259 12.61 -15.15 101.89
CA GLN A 259 13.26 -15.69 100.68
C GLN A 259 12.69 -17.04 100.24
N ILE A 260 12.30 -17.92 101.18
CA ILE A 260 11.65 -19.20 100.85
C ILE A 260 10.26 -18.94 100.26
N ASN A 261 9.48 -18.02 100.83
CA ASN A 261 8.18 -17.66 100.24
C ASN A 261 8.33 -17.04 98.85
N GLN A 262 9.33 -16.17 98.65
CA GLN A 262 9.65 -15.62 97.34
C GLN A 262 10.11 -16.71 96.36
N MET A 263 10.96 -17.63 96.79
CA MET A 263 11.43 -18.75 95.98
C MET A 263 10.29 -19.71 95.61
N VAL A 264 9.36 -19.99 96.53
CA VAL A 264 8.15 -20.77 96.25
C VAL A 264 7.26 -20.06 95.23
N GLU A 265 7.12 -18.74 95.33
CA GLU A 265 6.29 -17.97 94.40
C GLU A 265 6.95 -17.81 93.02
N GLU A 266 8.25 -17.57 92.96
CA GLU A 266 9.05 -17.62 91.73
C GLU A 266 9.00 -19.00 91.08
N ASN A 267 9.00 -20.08 91.86
CA ASN A 267 8.89 -21.45 91.35
C ASN A 267 7.47 -21.75 90.82
N LYS A 268 6.41 -21.21 91.45
CA LYS A 268 5.05 -21.26 90.88
C LYS A 268 4.96 -20.48 89.57
N GLN A 269 5.55 -19.28 89.50
CA GLN A 269 5.59 -18.48 88.28
C GLN A 269 6.39 -19.17 87.17
N ALA A 270 7.53 -19.78 87.49
CA ALA A 270 8.31 -20.58 86.56
C ALA A 270 7.51 -21.79 86.05
N HIS A 271 6.76 -22.48 86.91
CA HIS A 271 5.86 -23.55 86.50
C HIS A 271 4.73 -23.05 85.59
N HIS A 272 4.14 -21.89 85.89
CA HIS A 272 3.13 -21.28 85.03
C HIS A 272 3.68 -20.89 83.67
N LEU A 273 4.86 -20.28 83.64
CA LEU A 273 5.54 -19.91 82.40
C LEU A 273 5.91 -21.15 81.59
N ALA A 274 6.41 -22.21 82.22
CA ALA A 274 6.71 -23.48 81.57
C ALA A 274 5.45 -24.10 80.93
N ASN A 275 4.31 -24.10 81.63
CA ASN A 275 3.03 -24.54 81.06
C ASN A 275 2.60 -23.67 79.88
N GLN A 276 2.78 -22.35 79.97
CA GLN A 276 2.44 -21.44 78.88
C GLN A 276 3.33 -21.65 77.65
N VAL A 277 4.63 -21.87 77.84
CA VAL A 277 5.57 -22.21 76.76
C VAL A 277 5.17 -23.55 76.13
N TYR A 278 4.83 -24.55 76.93
CA TYR A 278 4.40 -25.85 76.43
C TYR A 278 3.13 -25.75 75.57
N ASN A 279 2.12 -24.99 76.05
CA ASN A 279 0.88 -24.77 75.32
C ASN A 279 1.10 -23.98 74.01
N ARG A 280 1.90 -22.92 74.04
CA ARG A 280 2.23 -22.15 72.82
C ARG A 280 3.05 -22.94 71.82
N PHE A 281 3.95 -23.79 72.31
CA PHE A 281 4.69 -24.70 71.45
C PHE A 281 3.75 -25.70 70.78
N LEU A 282 2.79 -26.26 71.52
CA LEU A 282 1.79 -27.18 70.97
C LEU A 282 0.88 -26.50 69.93
N GLU A 283 0.43 -25.27 70.19
CA GLU A 283 -0.32 -24.46 69.22
C GLU A 283 0.49 -24.20 67.95
N SER A 284 1.76 -23.80 68.11
CA SER A 284 2.66 -23.52 66.98
C SER A 284 2.92 -24.78 66.16
N ALA A 285 3.13 -25.92 66.81
CA ALA A 285 3.31 -27.21 66.15
C ALA A 285 2.05 -27.63 65.38
N ASN A 286 0.86 -27.42 65.94
CA ASN A 286 -0.41 -27.70 65.26
C ASN A 286 -0.63 -26.79 64.05
N ALA A 287 -0.32 -25.49 64.17
CA ALA A 287 -0.38 -24.55 63.06
C ALA A 287 0.61 -24.92 61.95
N MET A 288 1.82 -25.35 62.32
CA MET A 288 2.86 -25.80 61.38
C MET A 288 2.45 -27.09 60.67
N MET A 289 1.84 -28.05 61.38
CA MET A 289 1.29 -29.27 60.79
C MET A 289 0.13 -28.97 59.83
N SER A 290 -0.76 -28.05 60.19
CA SER A 290 -1.83 -27.57 59.33
C SER A 290 -1.26 -26.91 58.06
N GLY A 291 -0.30 -25.99 58.21
CA GLY A 291 0.39 -25.35 57.09
C GLY A 291 1.10 -26.35 56.17
N ALA A 292 1.78 -27.35 56.73
CA ALA A 292 2.42 -28.43 55.97
C ALA A 292 1.39 -29.28 55.19
N THR A 293 0.21 -29.50 55.77
CA THR A 293 -0.88 -30.23 55.11
C THR A 293 -1.44 -29.43 53.93
N ILE A 294 -1.73 -28.14 54.14
CA ILE A 294 -2.18 -27.23 53.07
C ILE A 294 -1.13 -27.13 51.96
N PHE A 295 0.15 -27.06 52.32
CA PHE A 295 1.24 -27.02 51.35
C PHE A 295 1.31 -28.31 50.53
N LYS A 296 1.20 -29.48 51.17
CA LYS A 296 1.15 -30.79 50.49
C LYS A 296 -0.05 -30.90 49.55
N GLU A 297 -1.21 -30.42 49.98
CA GLU A 297 -2.42 -30.42 49.16
C GLU A 297 -2.29 -29.49 47.96
N SER A 298 -1.75 -28.28 48.17
CA SER A 298 -1.47 -27.33 47.09
C SER A 298 -0.45 -27.88 46.09
N ALA A 299 0.61 -28.55 46.56
CA ALA A 299 1.59 -29.21 45.71
C ALA A 299 0.96 -30.34 44.88
N ASN A 300 0.09 -31.16 45.49
CA ASN A 300 -0.66 -32.20 44.79
C ASN A 300 -1.62 -31.62 43.73
N ILE A 301 -2.32 -30.52 44.04
CA ILE A 301 -3.17 -29.82 43.07
C ILE A 301 -2.32 -29.31 41.91
N PHE A 302 -1.16 -28.71 42.20
CA PHE A 302 -0.26 -28.19 41.18
C PHE A 302 0.26 -29.31 40.26
N GLU A 303 0.70 -30.43 40.84
CA GLU A 303 1.14 -31.62 40.09
C GLU A 303 0.01 -32.20 39.22
N ARG A 304 -1.19 -32.38 39.78
CA ARG A 304 -2.36 -32.92 39.06
C ARG A 304 -2.94 -31.99 38.02
N SER A 305 -2.78 -30.67 38.19
CA SER A 305 -3.34 -29.67 37.27
C SER A 305 -2.76 -29.76 35.86
N GLN A 306 -1.64 -30.48 35.69
CA GLN A 306 -0.88 -30.57 34.45
C GLN A 306 -0.60 -29.16 33.87
N PHE A 307 -0.45 -28.16 34.75
CA PHE A 307 -0.34 -26.77 34.35
C PHE A 307 0.78 -26.55 33.34
N ALA A 308 1.96 -27.13 33.59
CA ALA A 308 3.10 -27.04 32.69
C ALA A 308 2.78 -27.62 31.30
N GLN A 309 2.04 -28.74 31.24
CA GLN A 309 1.66 -29.37 29.99
C GLN A 309 0.59 -28.54 29.25
N LYS A 310 -0.42 -28.04 29.95
CA LYS A 310 -1.43 -27.13 29.36
C LYS A 310 -0.82 -25.83 28.85
N LEU A 311 0.14 -25.28 29.58
CA LEU A 311 0.91 -24.10 29.17
C LEU A 311 1.73 -24.40 27.92
N SER A 312 2.41 -25.54 27.86
CA SER A 312 3.17 -25.99 26.69
C SER A 312 2.27 -26.16 25.46
N VAL A 313 1.15 -26.87 25.59
CA VAL A 313 0.19 -27.10 24.49
C VAL A 313 -0.43 -25.78 24.02
N SER A 314 -0.77 -24.88 24.95
CA SER A 314 -1.31 -23.55 24.59
C SER A 314 -0.26 -22.71 23.86
N THR A 315 1.00 -22.79 24.28
CA THR A 315 2.13 -22.09 23.62
C THR A 315 2.38 -22.64 22.22
N GLU A 316 2.30 -23.96 22.04
CA GLU A 316 2.42 -24.61 20.73
C GLU A 316 1.26 -24.25 19.80
N SER A 317 0.03 -24.23 20.32
CA SER A 317 -1.16 -23.77 19.58
C SER A 317 -1.04 -22.29 19.18
N LEU A 318 -0.51 -21.44 20.05
CA LEU A 318 -0.22 -20.04 19.73
C LEU A 318 0.82 -19.93 18.61
N ALA A 319 1.91 -20.69 18.69
CA ALA A 319 2.94 -20.73 17.65
C ALA A 319 2.39 -21.24 16.29
N HIS A 320 1.45 -22.17 16.32
CA HIS A 320 0.72 -22.62 15.12
C HIS A 320 -0.16 -21.49 14.56
N THR A 321 -0.91 -20.80 15.42
CA THR A 321 -1.78 -19.68 15.02
C THR A 321 -0.98 -18.55 14.38
N ILE A 322 0.21 -18.22 14.92
CA ILE A 322 1.11 -17.21 14.34
C ILE A 322 1.58 -17.63 12.95
N ARG A 323 1.90 -18.92 12.73
CA ARG A 323 2.28 -19.43 11.41
C ARG A 323 1.15 -19.33 10.39
N GLU A 324 -0.07 -19.70 10.79
CA GLU A 324 -1.25 -19.57 9.93
C GLU A 324 -1.57 -18.11 9.60
N LEU A 325 -1.43 -17.19 10.56
CA LEU A 325 -1.59 -15.77 10.33
C LEU A 325 -0.56 -15.25 9.32
N SER A 326 0.71 -15.66 9.44
CA SER A 326 1.76 -15.29 8.48
C SER A 326 1.48 -15.84 7.08
N ARG A 327 0.95 -17.07 6.98
CA ARG A 327 0.54 -17.68 5.71
C ARG A 327 -0.63 -16.91 5.09
N ALA A 328 -1.63 -16.57 5.88
CA ALA A 328 -2.78 -15.77 5.45
C ALA A 328 -2.35 -14.37 4.97
N ALA A 329 -1.43 -13.72 5.68
CA ALA A 329 -0.85 -12.45 5.23
C ALA A 329 -0.11 -12.58 3.89
N GLY A 330 0.61 -13.69 3.67
CA GLY A 330 1.23 -14.01 2.38
C GLY A 330 0.21 -14.15 1.24
N VAL A 331 -0.87 -14.92 1.46
CA VAL A 331 -1.96 -15.07 0.49
C VAL A 331 -2.64 -13.73 0.21
N LEU A 332 -2.87 -12.91 1.23
CA LEU A 332 -3.45 -11.58 1.08
C LEU A 332 -2.55 -10.66 0.23
N ASN A 333 -1.24 -10.68 0.46
CA ASN A 333 -0.27 -9.92 -0.34
C ASN A 333 -0.27 -10.37 -1.80
N GLN A 334 -0.32 -11.68 -2.05
CA GLN A 334 -0.45 -12.23 -3.39
C GLN A 334 -1.78 -11.81 -4.05
N ALA A 335 -2.89 -11.86 -3.31
CA ALA A 335 -4.18 -11.40 -3.81
C ALA A 335 -4.17 -9.91 -4.16
N SER A 336 -3.51 -9.07 -3.34
CA SER A 336 -3.32 -7.64 -3.63
C SER A 336 -2.52 -7.42 -4.93
N SER A 337 -1.45 -8.19 -5.14
CA SER A 337 -0.68 -8.14 -6.40
C SER A 337 -1.53 -8.54 -7.61
N THR A 338 -2.33 -9.61 -7.49
CA THR A 338 -3.24 -10.03 -8.56
C THR A 338 -4.29 -8.97 -8.86
N SER A 339 -4.85 -8.32 -7.84
CA SER A 339 -5.78 -7.20 -8.01
C SER A 339 -5.14 -6.02 -8.76
N ASN A 340 -3.87 -5.68 -8.46
CA ASN A 340 -3.16 -4.64 -9.21
C ASN A 340 -2.96 -5.00 -10.69
N LEU A 341 -2.67 -6.27 -10.99
CA LEU A 341 -2.59 -6.75 -12.37
C LEU A 341 -3.95 -6.68 -13.07
N ALA A 342 -5.04 -7.04 -12.38
CA ALA A 342 -6.39 -6.93 -12.92
C ALA A 342 -6.79 -5.47 -13.19
N ILE A 343 -6.44 -4.55 -12.28
CA ILE A 343 -6.64 -3.10 -12.47
C ILE A 343 -5.86 -2.61 -13.70
N THR A 344 -4.61 -3.02 -13.85
CA THR A 344 -3.79 -2.64 -15.01
C THR A 344 -4.38 -3.17 -16.32
N SER A 345 -4.86 -4.42 -16.33
CA SER A 345 -5.53 -5.01 -17.49
C SER A 345 -6.83 -4.28 -17.84
N LEU A 346 -7.63 -3.92 -16.84
CA LEU A 346 -8.84 -3.11 -17.02
C LEU A 346 -8.51 -1.71 -17.58
N GLN A 347 -7.43 -1.08 -17.14
CA GLN A 347 -6.98 0.20 -17.67
C GLN A 347 -6.61 0.08 -19.16
N ASN A 348 -5.82 -0.93 -19.53
CA ASN A 348 -5.45 -1.19 -20.92
C ASN A 348 -6.69 -1.46 -21.79
N SER A 349 -7.64 -2.28 -21.30
CA SER A 349 -8.88 -2.55 -22.01
C SER A 349 -9.73 -1.28 -22.20
N ASN A 350 -9.75 -0.39 -21.20
CA ASN A 350 -10.46 0.87 -21.29
C ASN A 350 -9.82 1.81 -22.34
N GLU A 351 -8.49 1.85 -22.44
CA GLU A 351 -7.80 2.59 -23.50
C GLU A 351 -8.14 2.04 -24.90
N GLU A 352 -8.18 0.72 -25.05
CA GLU A 352 -8.56 0.07 -26.30
C GLU A 352 -10.03 0.35 -26.66
N MET A 353 -10.93 0.34 -25.68
CA MET A 353 -12.33 0.71 -25.87
C MET A 353 -12.49 2.18 -26.28
N ILE A 354 -11.69 3.09 -25.71
CA ILE A 354 -11.64 4.49 -26.15
C ILE A 354 -11.15 4.59 -27.60
N ARG A 355 -10.14 3.80 -27.99
CA ARG A 355 -9.64 3.75 -29.38
C ARG A 355 -10.71 3.24 -30.34
N LEU A 356 -11.38 2.13 -30.02
CA LEU A 356 -12.52 1.60 -30.77
C LEU A 356 -13.64 2.64 -30.90
N GLY A 357 -13.96 3.37 -29.84
CA GLY A 357 -14.93 4.46 -29.89
C GLY A 357 -14.57 5.56 -30.89
N LYS A 358 -13.28 5.91 -31.00
CA LYS A 358 -12.77 6.86 -32.00
C LYS A 358 -12.87 6.31 -33.43
N GLU A 359 -12.51 5.04 -33.63
CA GLU A 359 -12.63 4.38 -34.94
C GLU A 359 -14.09 4.27 -35.41
N VAL A 360 -15.00 3.88 -34.51
CA VAL A 360 -16.45 3.84 -34.81
C VAL A 360 -16.97 5.23 -35.16
N ALA A 361 -16.53 6.28 -34.47
CA ALA A 361 -16.92 7.65 -34.80
C ALA A 361 -16.42 8.05 -36.21
N ALA A 362 -15.19 7.68 -36.57
CA ALA A 362 -14.63 7.91 -37.90
C ALA A 362 -15.40 7.15 -39.01
N VAL A 363 -15.69 5.87 -38.77
CA VAL A 363 -16.50 5.04 -39.70
C VAL A 363 -17.91 5.59 -39.86
N ASN A 364 -18.51 6.08 -38.77
CA ASN A 364 -19.84 6.71 -38.83
C ASN A 364 -19.82 8.00 -39.66
N ALA A 365 -18.79 8.84 -39.49
CA ALA A 365 -18.59 10.03 -40.32
C ALA A 365 -18.42 9.68 -41.81
N GLN A 366 -17.62 8.64 -42.11
CA GLN A 366 -17.44 8.16 -43.48
C GLN A 366 -18.74 7.57 -44.06
N SER A 367 -19.50 6.82 -43.28
CA SER A 367 -20.81 6.27 -43.70
C SER A 367 -21.81 7.39 -44.00
N SER A 368 -21.81 8.46 -43.20
CA SER A 368 -22.61 9.66 -43.48
C SER A 368 -22.21 10.33 -44.80
N GLN A 369 -20.92 10.37 -45.12
CA GLN A 369 -20.43 10.87 -46.41
C GLN A 369 -20.87 9.97 -47.58
N VAL A 370 -20.82 8.65 -47.43
CA VAL A 370 -21.29 7.68 -48.44
C VAL A 370 -22.81 7.82 -48.67
N LEU A 371 -23.59 8.02 -47.60
CA LEU A 371 -25.02 8.30 -47.70
C LEU A 371 -25.28 9.58 -48.50
N ALA A 372 -24.54 10.66 -48.20
CA ALA A 372 -24.66 11.91 -48.95
C ALA A 372 -24.30 11.75 -50.44
N LEU A 373 -23.26 10.96 -50.76
CA LEU A 373 -22.91 10.61 -52.14
C LEU A 373 -24.00 9.78 -52.82
N THR A 374 -24.62 8.84 -52.10
CA THR A 374 -25.69 7.99 -52.62
C THR A 374 -26.95 8.81 -52.90
N GLU A 375 -27.32 9.73 -52.01
CA GLU A 375 -28.41 10.68 -52.21
C GLU A 375 -28.12 11.59 -53.42
N GLY A 376 -26.89 12.08 -53.55
CA GLY A 376 -26.45 12.85 -54.73
C GLY A 376 -26.56 12.06 -56.02
N ASN A 377 -26.11 10.80 -56.03
CA ASN A 377 -26.23 9.89 -57.18
C ASN A 377 -27.69 9.58 -57.50
N GLN A 378 -28.56 9.41 -56.50
CA GLN A 378 -29.99 9.18 -56.72
C GLN A 378 -30.64 10.39 -57.39
N LYS A 379 -30.28 11.61 -56.97
CA LYS A 379 -30.72 12.84 -57.62
C LYS A 379 -30.20 12.93 -59.06
N SER A 380 -28.91 12.66 -59.28
CA SER A 380 -28.33 12.63 -60.63
C SER A 380 -29.01 11.59 -61.53
N LEU A 381 -29.36 10.41 -60.98
CA LEU A 381 -30.07 9.38 -61.73
C LEU A 381 -31.49 9.83 -62.08
N ALA A 382 -32.19 10.52 -61.16
CA ALA A 382 -33.49 11.11 -61.45
C ALA A 382 -33.41 12.17 -62.58
N ASP A 383 -32.35 12.96 -62.60
CA ASP A 383 -32.08 13.91 -63.69
C ASP A 383 -31.84 13.19 -65.02
N VAL A 384 -31.03 12.12 -65.03
CA VAL A 384 -30.81 11.26 -66.21
C VAL A 384 -32.11 10.64 -66.70
N VAL A 385 -32.95 10.11 -65.82
CA VAL A 385 -34.28 9.57 -66.18
C VAL A 385 -35.14 10.66 -66.83
N THR A 386 -35.12 11.87 -66.28
CA THR A 386 -35.86 13.01 -66.82
C THR A 386 -35.36 13.39 -68.22
N GLN A 387 -34.03 13.42 -68.42
CA GLN A 387 -33.43 13.66 -69.74
C GLN A 387 -33.79 12.56 -70.74
N LEU A 388 -33.82 11.30 -70.31
CA LEU A 388 -34.15 10.16 -71.17
C LEU A 388 -35.64 10.17 -71.57
N GLN A 389 -36.53 10.61 -70.67
CA GLN A 389 -37.93 10.89 -71.01
C GLN A 389 -38.04 12.01 -72.05
N GLN A 390 -37.31 13.11 -71.88
CA GLN A 390 -37.28 14.18 -72.88
C GLN A 390 -36.75 13.69 -74.24
N ALA A 391 -35.67 12.90 -74.24
CA ALA A 391 -35.15 12.28 -75.45
C ALA A 391 -36.18 11.37 -76.13
N THR A 392 -36.97 10.61 -75.36
CA THR A 392 -38.07 9.78 -75.88
C THR A 392 -39.15 10.62 -76.58
N LEU A 393 -39.50 11.78 -76.04
CA LEU A 393 -40.42 12.72 -76.70
C LEU A 393 -39.84 13.26 -78.02
N ILE A 394 -38.54 13.58 -78.04
CA ILE A 394 -37.84 13.98 -79.26
C ILE A 394 -37.85 12.84 -80.28
N PHE A 395 -37.55 11.61 -79.88
CA PHE A 395 -37.62 10.42 -80.75
C PHE A 395 -39.01 10.21 -81.32
N HIS A 396 -40.07 10.40 -80.54
CA HIS A 396 -41.45 10.29 -81.02
C HIS A 396 -41.76 11.34 -82.11
N SER A 397 -41.25 12.56 -81.97
CA SER A 397 -41.33 13.61 -82.99
C SER A 397 -40.57 13.23 -84.28
N VAL A 398 -39.38 12.65 -84.14
CA VAL A 398 -38.59 12.13 -85.27
C VAL A 398 -39.34 11.01 -86.00
N ILE A 399 -39.92 10.06 -85.28
CA ILE A 399 -40.73 8.98 -85.87
C ILE A 399 -41.92 9.56 -86.66
N ARG A 400 -42.62 10.55 -86.10
CA ARG A 400 -43.75 11.21 -86.78
C ARG A 400 -43.33 11.95 -88.05
N THR A 401 -42.15 12.58 -88.05
CA THR A 401 -41.61 13.24 -89.25
C THR A 401 -41.18 12.23 -90.31
N LEU A 402 -40.60 11.09 -89.92
CA LEU A 402 -40.32 9.97 -90.82
C LEU A 402 -41.59 9.41 -91.46
N ASP A 403 -42.66 9.20 -90.69
CA ASP A 403 -43.96 8.74 -91.20
C ASP A 403 -44.56 9.72 -92.24
N LEU A 404 -44.48 11.03 -91.96
CA LEU A 404 -44.86 12.08 -92.90
C LEU A 404 -44.02 12.09 -94.19
N LEU A 405 -42.72 11.78 -94.09
CA LEU A 405 -41.85 11.67 -95.26
C LEU A 405 -42.18 10.42 -96.09
N GLN A 406 -42.42 9.29 -95.44
CA GLN A 406 -42.83 8.05 -96.10
C GLN A 406 -44.14 8.24 -96.87
N LYS A 407 -45.15 8.86 -96.26
CA LYS A 407 -46.43 9.16 -96.92
C LYS A 407 -46.28 10.10 -98.13
N ARG A 408 -45.35 11.07 -98.06
CA ARG A 408 -45.01 11.93 -99.20
C ARG A 408 -44.31 11.17 -100.33
N LEU A 409 -43.49 10.19 -100.00
CA LEU A 409 -42.81 9.32 -100.97
C LEU A 409 -43.82 8.46 -101.72
N ASP A 410 -44.78 7.83 -101.03
CA ASP A 410 -45.86 7.07 -101.66
C ASP A 410 -46.68 7.94 -102.63
N THR A 411 -47.08 9.14 -102.19
CA THR A 411 -47.84 10.08 -103.04
C THR A 411 -47.07 10.50 -104.30
N ARG A 412 -45.73 10.56 -104.24
CA ARG A 412 -44.91 10.83 -105.43
C ARG A 412 -44.75 9.61 -106.32
N GLY A 413 -44.73 8.40 -105.75
CA GLY A 413 -44.77 7.15 -106.49
C GLY A 413 -46.01 7.05 -107.38
N ASP A 414 -47.19 7.34 -106.83
CA ASP A 414 -48.46 7.32 -107.58
C ASP A 414 -48.46 8.31 -108.76
N LYS A 415 -47.88 9.50 -108.57
CA LYS A 415 -47.77 10.50 -109.65
C LYS A 415 -46.88 10.03 -110.81
N LEU A 416 -45.83 9.26 -110.53
CA LEU A 416 -44.95 8.71 -111.57
C LEU A 416 -45.63 7.59 -112.38
N ILE A 417 -46.45 6.77 -111.73
CA ILE A 417 -47.26 5.74 -112.41
C ILE A 417 -48.23 6.39 -113.41
N ASN A 418 -48.85 7.51 -113.03
CA ASN A 418 -49.78 8.22 -113.91
C ASN A 418 -49.08 8.83 -115.15
N VAL A 419 -47.89 9.41 -114.97
CA VAL A 419 -47.06 9.93 -116.08
C VAL A 419 -46.64 8.82 -117.05
N GLN A 420 -46.33 7.62 -116.55
CA GLN A 420 -46.03 6.46 -117.39
C GLN A 420 -47.25 6.03 -118.22
N GLY A 421 -48.46 6.09 -117.65
CA GLY A 421 -49.70 5.81 -118.36
C GLY A 421 -49.96 6.79 -119.53
N GLU A 422 -49.77 8.09 -119.29
CA GLU A 422 -49.92 9.12 -120.33
C GLU A 422 -48.89 8.98 -121.47
N LEU A 423 -47.65 8.61 -121.15
CA LEU A 423 -46.60 8.36 -122.15
C LEU A 423 -46.92 7.16 -123.06
N SER A 424 -47.50 6.08 -122.54
CA SER A 424 -47.91 4.93 -123.35
C SER A 424 -49.00 5.29 -124.36
N ALA A 425 -49.99 6.10 -123.95
CA ALA A 425 -51.06 6.55 -124.85
C ALA A 425 -50.54 7.42 -126.01
N LEU A 426 -49.53 8.25 -125.76
CA LEU A 426 -48.90 9.08 -126.79
C LEU A 426 -48.16 8.23 -127.85
N VAL A 427 -47.47 7.17 -127.42
CA VAL A 427 -46.77 6.25 -128.33
C VAL A 427 -47.75 5.51 -129.24
N GLU A 428 -48.90 5.10 -128.71
CA GLU A 428 -49.95 4.44 -129.49
C GLU A 428 -50.55 5.37 -130.54
N THR A 429 -50.80 6.64 -130.17
CA THR A 429 -51.28 7.67 -131.10
C THR A 429 -50.29 7.94 -132.24
N LEU A 430 -48.98 7.96 -131.94
CA LEU A 430 -47.91 8.12 -132.95
C LEU A 430 -47.82 6.94 -133.91
N LYS A 431 -48.08 5.73 -133.42
CA LYS A 431 -48.09 4.51 -134.24
C LYS A 431 -49.22 4.56 -135.27
N ASP A 432 -50.44 4.91 -134.84
CA ASP A 432 -51.60 4.99 -135.72
C ASP A 432 -51.41 6.04 -136.82
N TYR A 433 -50.88 7.22 -136.48
CA TYR A 433 -50.59 8.27 -137.45
C TYR A 433 -49.55 7.85 -138.50
N THR A 434 -48.55 7.06 -138.08
CA THR A 434 -47.49 6.56 -138.98
C THR A 434 -48.03 5.50 -139.94
N GLU A 435 -48.94 4.65 -139.48
CA GLU A 435 -49.61 3.64 -140.30
C GLU A 435 -50.52 4.29 -141.34
N GLU A 436 -51.28 5.32 -140.95
CA GLU A 436 -52.14 6.11 -141.83
C GLU A 436 -51.33 6.85 -142.92
N MET A 437 -50.21 7.47 -142.55
CA MET A 437 -49.30 8.15 -143.48
C MET A 437 -48.68 7.18 -144.51
N THR A 438 -48.39 5.94 -144.10
CA THR A 438 -47.83 4.90 -144.98
C THR A 438 -48.86 4.48 -146.05
N VAL A 439 -50.12 4.29 -145.66
CA VAL A 439 -51.23 3.99 -146.58
C VAL A 439 -51.47 5.15 -147.55
N GLY A 440 -51.41 6.40 -147.07
CA GLY A 440 -51.53 7.60 -147.89
C GLY A 440 -50.46 7.69 -148.99
N MET A 441 -49.19 7.45 -148.65
CA MET A 441 -48.09 7.43 -149.63
C MET A 441 -48.27 6.32 -150.68
N GLN A 442 -48.82 5.17 -150.30
CA GLN A 442 -49.01 4.05 -151.21
C GLN A 442 -50.10 4.34 -152.25
N ASN A 443 -51.23 4.91 -151.83
CA ASN A 443 -52.29 5.35 -152.74
C ASN A 443 -51.82 6.46 -153.70
N MET A 444 -50.92 7.34 -153.24
CA MET A 444 -50.34 8.39 -154.07
C MET A 444 -49.40 7.83 -155.14
N GLY A 445 -48.58 6.82 -154.77
CA GLY A 445 -47.73 6.08 -155.71
C GLY A 445 -48.54 5.36 -156.78
N ASP A 446 -49.60 4.65 -156.39
CA ASP A 446 -50.46 3.92 -157.34
C ASP A 446 -51.17 4.88 -158.32
N ARG A 447 -51.63 6.04 -157.85
CA ARG A 447 -52.24 7.07 -158.70
C ARG A 447 -51.26 7.70 -159.69
N LEU A 448 -50.00 7.92 -159.29
CA LEU A 448 -48.97 8.49 -160.16
C LEU A 448 -48.60 7.50 -161.28
N VAL A 449 -48.52 6.21 -160.97
CA VAL A 449 -48.24 5.14 -161.95
C VAL A 449 -49.37 5.03 -162.97
N VAL A 450 -50.64 5.11 -162.53
CA VAL A 450 -51.80 5.05 -163.42
C VAL A 450 -51.88 6.30 -164.33
N ALA A 451 -51.60 7.49 -163.80
CA ALA A 451 -51.63 8.74 -164.57
C ALA A 451 -50.57 8.81 -165.68
N LEU A 452 -49.39 8.24 -165.45
CA LEU A 452 -48.30 8.24 -166.45
C LEU A 452 -48.51 7.20 -167.57
N ASN A 453 -49.27 6.13 -167.32
CA ASN A 453 -49.44 5.04 -168.29
C ASN A 453 -50.55 5.31 -169.33
N GLN A 454 -51.42 6.30 -169.12
CA GLN A 454 -52.53 6.63 -170.04
C GLN A 454 -52.18 7.70 -171.10
N GLN A 455 -50.95 8.23 -171.12
CA GLN A 455 -50.62 9.42 -171.94
C GLN A 455 -49.31 9.28 -172.74
N ALA A 456 -49.09 8.13 -173.37
CA ALA A 456 -47.95 7.91 -174.28
C ALA A 456 -48.38 7.19 -175.59
N ILE A 457 -48.90 7.97 -176.54
CA ILE A 457 -48.92 7.62 -177.97
C ILE A 457 -48.14 8.73 -178.68
N GLY A 458 -46.90 8.43 -179.09
CA GLY A 458 -46.02 9.31 -179.88
C GLY A 458 -44.90 10.00 -179.08
N THR A 459 -43.64 9.76 -179.48
CA THR A 459 -42.32 10.34 -179.07
C THR A 459 -42.35 11.78 -178.52
N PRO A 460 -41.48 12.23 -177.56
CA PRO A 460 -40.04 11.92 -177.43
C PRO A 460 -39.40 11.88 -176.00
N SER A 461 -38.08 11.60 -175.97
CA SER A 461 -37.03 12.13 -175.07
C SER A 461 -36.55 11.30 -173.85
N ALA A 462 -35.27 10.91 -173.92
CA ALA A 462 -34.47 10.21 -172.90
C ALA A 462 -34.27 10.88 -171.51
N PRO A 463 -34.65 12.15 -171.21
CA PRO A 463 -34.53 12.69 -169.85
C PRO A 463 -35.62 12.25 -168.87
N VAL A 464 -36.75 11.71 -169.33
CA VAL A 464 -37.93 11.44 -168.48
C VAL A 464 -37.78 10.13 -167.70
N GLU A 465 -37.18 9.11 -168.31
CA GLU A 465 -37.01 7.79 -167.71
C GLU A 465 -36.05 7.82 -166.49
N ALA A 466 -34.96 8.59 -166.57
CA ALA A 466 -33.98 8.75 -165.48
C ALA A 466 -34.55 9.49 -164.25
N ARG A 467 -35.47 10.43 -164.45
CA ARG A 467 -36.14 11.16 -163.34
C ARG A 467 -37.15 10.28 -162.61
N ILE A 468 -37.83 9.38 -163.32
CA ILE A 468 -38.79 8.44 -162.73
C ILE A 468 -38.06 7.42 -161.83
N THR A 469 -36.88 6.95 -162.24
CA THR A 469 -36.09 6.01 -161.42
C THR A 469 -35.53 6.68 -160.16
N SER A 470 -35.07 7.93 -160.25
CA SER A 470 -34.59 8.70 -159.09
C SER A 470 -35.69 8.94 -158.05
N LEU A 471 -36.90 9.33 -158.47
CA LEU A 471 -38.00 9.61 -157.55
C LEU A 471 -38.49 8.34 -156.82
N ALA A 472 -38.55 7.20 -157.52
CA ALA A 472 -38.91 5.92 -156.92
C ALA A 472 -37.88 5.45 -155.87
N GLN A 473 -36.61 5.79 -156.08
CA GLN A 473 -35.53 5.42 -155.18
C GLN A 473 -35.50 6.29 -153.92
N GLU A 474 -35.75 7.60 -154.04
CA GLU A 474 -35.91 8.51 -152.89
C GLU A 474 -37.11 8.13 -152.00
N LEU A 475 -38.25 7.76 -152.59
CA LEU A 475 -39.43 7.28 -151.85
C LEU A 475 -39.15 5.99 -151.05
N LYS A 476 -38.34 5.07 -151.59
CA LYS A 476 -37.90 3.88 -150.84
C LYS A 476 -37.00 4.24 -149.65
N THR A 477 -36.11 5.22 -149.80
CA THR A 477 -35.23 5.66 -148.72
C THR A 477 -36.00 6.33 -147.58
N VAL A 478 -36.99 7.17 -147.90
CA VAL A 478 -37.87 7.80 -146.89
C VAL A 478 -38.64 6.74 -146.10
N ARG A 479 -39.18 5.72 -146.78
CA ARG A 479 -39.86 4.58 -146.11
C ARG A 479 -38.95 3.84 -145.14
N ALA A 480 -37.69 3.59 -145.51
CA ALA A 480 -36.74 2.88 -144.65
C ALA A 480 -36.35 3.70 -143.41
N GLN A 481 -36.19 5.02 -143.55
CA GLN A 481 -35.87 5.91 -142.43
C GLN A 481 -37.04 6.01 -141.44
N LEU A 482 -38.29 6.07 -141.92
CA LEU A 482 -39.47 6.09 -141.05
C LEU A 482 -39.60 4.81 -140.21
N ALA A 483 -39.36 3.65 -140.82
CA ALA A 483 -39.38 2.35 -140.12
C ALA A 483 -38.29 2.24 -139.03
N GLN A 484 -37.14 2.88 -139.24
CA GLN A 484 -36.03 2.85 -138.29
C GLN A 484 -36.30 3.71 -137.04
N VAL A 485 -36.99 4.85 -137.19
CA VAL A 485 -37.39 5.70 -136.06
C VAL A 485 -38.37 4.96 -135.14
N VAL A 486 -39.36 4.28 -135.71
CA VAL A 486 -40.35 3.48 -134.94
C VAL A 486 -39.68 2.34 -134.16
N HIS A 487 -38.67 1.67 -134.73
CA HIS A 487 -37.96 0.59 -134.04
C HIS A 487 -37.06 1.09 -132.91
N SER A 488 -36.45 2.28 -133.06
CA SER A 488 -35.57 2.88 -132.04
C SER A 488 -36.30 3.38 -130.78
N LEU A 489 -37.60 3.69 -130.90
CA LEU A 489 -38.44 4.12 -129.77
C LEU A 489 -38.91 2.94 -128.90
N GLY A 490 -38.86 1.70 -129.39
CA GLY A 490 -39.34 0.51 -128.66
C GLY A 490 -38.34 -0.15 -127.69
N LEU A 491 -37.05 0.22 -127.71
CA LEU A 491 -35.97 -0.55 -127.06
C LEU A 491 -35.33 0.11 -125.81
N ARG A 492 -35.83 1.26 -125.34
CA ARG A 492 -35.14 2.06 -124.30
C ARG A 492 -35.77 2.06 -122.90
N SER A 493 -36.70 1.14 -122.61
CA SER A 493 -37.36 1.02 -121.30
C SER A 493 -37.08 -0.31 -120.61
N SER A 494 -35.94 -0.47 -119.91
CA SER A 494 -35.81 -1.32 -118.70
C SER A 494 -34.36 -1.47 -118.22
N THR A 495 -33.95 -0.73 -117.19
CA THR A 495 -33.26 -1.24 -115.96
C THR A 495 -32.74 -0.08 -115.07
N PRO A 496 -33.00 -0.11 -113.74
CA PRO A 496 -32.24 0.70 -112.77
C PRO A 496 -31.29 -0.17 -111.92
N THR A 497 -30.03 0.23 -111.84
CA THR A 497 -28.98 -0.35 -111.00
C THR A 497 -28.94 0.33 -109.62
N ARG A 498 -28.95 -0.43 -108.52
CA ARG A 498 -28.80 0.06 -107.13
C ARG A 498 -27.34 -0.12 -106.66
N PRO A 499 -26.67 0.88 -106.06
CA PRO A 499 -25.33 0.72 -105.49
C PRO A 499 -25.33 0.26 -104.02
N SER A 500 -24.26 -0.46 -103.67
CA SER A 500 -23.87 -1.05 -102.39
C SER A 500 -23.19 -0.06 -101.41
N LEU A 501 -23.21 -0.41 -100.12
CA LEU A 501 -22.44 0.22 -99.02
C LEU A 501 -21.08 -0.49 -98.80
N PRO A 502 -20.05 0.21 -98.27
CA PRO A 502 -18.94 -0.43 -97.53
C PRO A 502 -18.70 0.30 -96.16
N PRO A 503 -17.62 0.02 -95.37
CA PRO A 503 -17.54 -1.00 -94.33
C PRO A 503 -17.00 -0.49 -92.95
N ASP A 504 -16.76 -1.44 -92.04
CA ASP A 504 -16.12 -1.44 -90.70
C ASP A 504 -14.97 -0.45 -90.39
N THR A 505 -14.86 -0.10 -89.09
CA THR A 505 -13.59 0.03 -88.30
C THR A 505 -13.95 0.01 -86.79
N THR A 506 -13.67 -1.05 -86.02
CA THR A 506 -12.46 -1.38 -85.21
C THR A 506 -12.07 -0.48 -84.02
N ALA A 507 -11.96 -1.18 -82.88
CA ALA A 507 -10.98 -1.05 -81.77
C ALA A 507 -11.03 0.13 -80.79
N SER A 508 -11.10 -0.19 -79.48
CA SER A 508 -10.03 0.09 -78.50
C SER A 508 -10.31 -0.54 -77.13
N LYS A 509 -9.32 -1.31 -76.66
CA LYS A 509 -9.16 -1.93 -75.33
C LYS A 509 -8.60 -0.89 -74.34
N PRO A 510 -8.78 -1.05 -73.02
CA PRO A 510 -7.78 -0.56 -72.07
C PRO A 510 -7.18 -1.68 -71.22
N ASP A 511 -5.88 -1.53 -71.02
CA ASP A 511 -5.00 -2.37 -70.21
C ASP A 511 -5.23 -2.21 -68.71
N ASN A 512 -5.03 -3.30 -68.00
CA ASN A 512 -4.95 -3.41 -66.55
C ASN A 512 -3.49 -3.70 -66.18
N PRO A 513 -2.91 -3.03 -65.17
CA PRO A 513 -1.73 -3.56 -64.51
C PRO A 513 -1.91 -3.68 -62.99
N GLY A 514 -1.33 -4.75 -62.45
CA GLY A 514 -0.63 -4.66 -61.16
C GLY A 514 -1.35 -5.28 -59.97
N ASP A 515 -1.36 -6.62 -59.94
CA ASP A 515 -1.35 -7.41 -58.71
C ASP A 515 0.11 -7.65 -58.33
N ASN A 516 0.52 -7.31 -57.11
CA ASN A 516 1.72 -7.87 -56.47
C ASN A 516 1.79 -7.54 -54.97
N ASP A 517 2.08 -8.61 -54.21
CA ASP A 517 2.67 -8.67 -52.85
C ASP A 517 1.86 -8.06 -51.69
N LYS A 518 1.95 -8.52 -50.45
CA LYS A 518 2.34 -9.75 -49.73
C LYS A 518 2.14 -9.38 -48.25
N SER A 519 1.85 -10.38 -47.41
CA SER A 519 2.40 -10.54 -46.05
C SER A 519 2.54 -9.31 -45.13
N GLU A 520 1.64 -9.18 -44.14
CA GLU A 520 1.89 -9.33 -42.68
C GLU A 520 0.58 -9.27 -41.89
#